data_AF-A0A958SWF7-F1
#
_entry.id   AF-A0A958SWF7-F1
#
_cell.length_a   1.000
_cell.length_b   1.000
_cell.length_c   1.000
_cell.angle_alpha   90.00
_cell.angle_beta   90.00
_cell.angle_gamma   90.00
#
_symmetry.space_group_name_H-M   'P 1'
#
loop_
_entity.id
_entity.type
_entity.pdbx_description
1 polymer ?
#
loop_
_entity_poly.entity_id
_entity_poly.type
_entity_poly.pdbx_seq_one_letter_code
_entity_poly.pdbx_strand_id
1 'polypeptide(L)'
;MLKYILLFSCVFLFRSTEVTIEWNEALKLDWSYFKGAPDLDTDAAAITASGITFGYSVKKTDDKVTGFKTNVKAHFYPDKSWYKPEKVNDTILMHERLHFDITEWHTRLLRQKIAALKPSQNVSLELEKLYTTMSQTLRETQNAYDAESDHSRNIEEQFLWQKKVAAELKTLEAFK
;
A
#
# COMPACT_ATOMS: atom_id res chain seq x y z
N MET A 1 38.24 49.57 -11.25
CA MET A 1 38.47 48.17 -10.87
C MET A 1 37.19 47.62 -10.28
N LEU A 2 36.39 46.89 -11.05
CA LEU A 2 35.10 46.35 -10.62
C LEU A 2 35.30 44.91 -10.15
N LYS A 3 35.14 44.65 -8.84
CA LYS A 3 35.19 43.30 -8.26
C LYS A 3 33.80 42.69 -8.33
N TYR A 4 33.63 41.66 -9.15
CA TYR A 4 32.43 40.82 -9.12
C TYR A 4 32.54 39.82 -7.98
N ILE A 5 31.55 39.81 -7.08
CA ILE A 5 31.37 38.77 -6.06
C ILE A 5 30.43 37.73 -6.66
N LEU A 6 30.95 36.51 -6.88
CA LEU A 6 30.14 35.36 -7.27
C LEU A 6 29.46 34.81 -6.01
N LEU A 7 28.14 34.96 -5.89
CA LEU A 7 27.35 34.33 -4.84
C LEU A 7 26.98 32.91 -5.31
N PHE A 8 27.67 31.90 -4.77
CA PHE A 8 27.35 30.50 -5.03
C PHE A 8 26.12 30.12 -4.20
N SER A 9 24.93 30.21 -4.80
CA SER A 9 23.68 29.69 -4.23
C SER A 9 23.72 28.16 -4.29
N CYS A 10 24.11 27.52 -3.19
CA CYS A 10 24.02 26.08 -3.03
C CYS A 10 22.55 25.70 -2.79
N VAL A 11 21.83 25.34 -3.85
CA VAL A 11 20.46 24.81 -3.75
C VAL A 11 20.55 23.37 -3.26
N PHE A 12 20.30 23.14 -1.97
CA PHE A 12 20.08 21.81 -1.45
C PHE A 12 18.70 21.32 -1.89
N LEU A 13 18.68 20.47 -2.93
CA LEU A 13 17.49 19.69 -3.28
C LEU A 13 17.28 18.63 -2.20
N PHE A 14 16.51 18.95 -1.15
CA PHE A 14 16.01 17.94 -0.23
C PHE A 14 15.00 17.06 -0.97
N ARG A 15 15.41 15.84 -1.31
CA ARG A 15 14.49 14.81 -1.80
C ARG A 15 13.73 14.28 -0.60
N SER A 16 12.48 14.69 -0.43
CA SER A 16 11.56 14.10 0.54
C SER A 16 11.47 12.60 0.28
N THR A 17 12.02 11.77 1.16
CA THR A 17 11.69 10.35 1.19
C THR A 17 10.25 10.25 1.66
N GLU A 18 9.36 9.76 0.79
CA GLU A 18 7.97 9.50 1.16
C GLU A 18 7.93 8.63 2.42
N VAL A 19 7.31 9.14 3.48
CA VAL A 19 7.17 8.38 4.73
C VAL A 19 6.17 7.27 4.47
N THR A 20 6.57 6.03 4.71
CA THR A 20 5.68 4.86 4.64
C THR A 20 5.67 4.13 5.97
N ILE A 21 4.56 3.46 6.24
CA ILE A 21 4.41 2.58 7.39
C ILE A 21 4.11 1.20 6.86
N GLU A 22 4.98 0.23 7.17
CA GLU A 22 4.76 -1.16 6.82
C GLU A 22 3.66 -1.77 7.68
N TRP A 23 2.84 -2.60 7.04
CA TRP A 23 1.76 -3.28 7.73
C TRP A 23 2.32 -4.17 8.85
N ASN A 24 1.63 -4.17 9.99
CA ASN A 24 1.96 -5.00 11.13
C ASN A 24 0.67 -5.34 11.88
N GLU A 25 0.48 -6.61 12.20
CA GLU A 25 -0.69 -7.11 12.94
C GLU A 25 -0.90 -6.41 14.29
N ALA A 26 0.18 -5.98 14.95
CA ALA A 26 0.10 -5.25 16.22
C ALA A 26 -0.22 -3.75 16.04
N LEU A 27 -0.06 -3.20 14.84
CA LEU A 27 -0.28 -1.80 14.56
C LEU A 27 -1.77 -1.55 14.28
N LYS A 28 -2.37 -0.63 15.06
CA LYS A 28 -3.73 -0.14 14.82
C LYS A 28 -3.65 1.34 14.50
N LEU A 29 -3.83 1.71 13.23
CA LEU A 29 -3.77 3.10 12.77
C LEU A 29 -4.86 3.93 13.45
N ASP A 30 -4.54 4.95 14.23
CA ASP A 30 -5.52 5.96 14.64
C ASP A 30 -5.40 7.23 13.77
N TRP A 31 -6.26 8.22 14.01
CA TRP A 31 -6.27 9.47 13.23
C TRP A 31 -4.93 10.23 13.23
N SER A 32 -4.04 10.01 14.20
CA SER A 32 -2.71 10.66 14.24
C SER A 32 -1.77 10.20 13.11
N TYR A 33 -2.09 9.08 12.46
CA TYR A 33 -1.36 8.57 11.31
C TYR A 33 -1.80 9.22 9.98
N PHE A 34 -2.94 9.91 9.95
CA PHE A 34 -3.48 10.56 8.75
C PHE A 34 -2.99 12.01 8.71
N LYS A 35 -1.86 12.23 8.03
CA LYS A 35 -1.11 13.50 8.05
C LYS A 35 -1.32 14.35 6.80
N GLY A 36 -1.97 13.80 5.78
CA GLY A 36 -2.31 14.51 4.56
C GLY A 36 -3.30 15.64 4.83
N ALA A 37 -3.21 16.70 4.01
CA ALA A 37 -4.21 17.75 4.02
C ALA A 37 -5.54 17.21 3.44
N PRO A 38 -6.69 17.46 4.11
CA PRO A 38 -7.96 16.98 3.62
C PRO A 38 -8.37 17.67 2.33
N ASP A 39 -8.89 16.88 1.39
CA ASP A 39 -9.51 17.42 0.18
C ASP A 39 -10.92 17.92 0.53
N LEU A 40 -11.11 19.23 0.47
CA LEU A 40 -12.36 19.89 0.84
C LEU A 40 -13.40 19.86 -0.29
N ASP A 41 -13.01 19.50 -1.52
CA ASP A 41 -13.87 19.51 -2.71
C ASP A 41 -14.65 18.20 -2.91
N THR A 42 -14.38 17.18 -2.07
CA THR A 42 -15.07 15.88 -2.07
C THR A 42 -16.00 15.70 -0.86
N ASP A 43 -17.02 14.86 -0.99
CA ASP A 43 -17.88 14.46 0.12
C ASP A 43 -17.24 13.44 1.06
N ALA A 44 -16.10 12.84 0.67
CA ALA A 44 -15.38 11.91 1.52
C ALA A 44 -14.99 12.55 2.87
N ALA A 45 -15.24 11.81 3.95
CA ALA A 45 -14.88 12.21 5.31
C ALA A 45 -13.41 11.91 5.63
N ALA A 46 -12.86 10.84 5.05
CA ALA A 46 -11.48 10.42 5.17
C ALA A 46 -11.06 9.62 3.93
N ILE A 47 -9.75 9.48 3.75
CA ILE A 47 -9.13 8.61 2.74
C ILE A 47 -7.89 7.94 3.33
N THR A 48 -7.79 6.64 3.11
CA THR A 48 -6.60 5.83 3.33
C THR A 48 -5.84 5.64 2.04
N ALA A 49 -4.60 6.14 1.98
CA ALA A 49 -3.65 5.78 0.96
C ALA A 49 -2.80 4.59 1.43
N SER A 50 -2.97 3.45 0.76
CA SER A 50 -2.15 2.25 0.95
C SER A 50 -1.87 1.53 -0.38
N GLY A 51 -0.85 0.69 -0.41
CA GLY A 51 -0.51 -0.08 -1.61
C GLY A 51 0.64 -1.06 -1.42
N ILE A 52 0.89 -1.84 -2.47
CA ILE A 52 1.96 -2.84 -2.51
C ILE A 52 3.25 -2.16 -2.98
N THR A 53 4.28 -2.17 -2.14
CA THR A 53 5.64 -1.84 -2.55
C THR A 53 6.33 -3.12 -3.00
N PHE A 54 6.82 -3.10 -4.24
CA PHE A 54 7.42 -4.25 -4.90
C PHE A 54 8.80 -3.92 -5.47
N GLY A 55 9.75 -4.82 -5.27
CA GLY A 55 11.06 -4.79 -5.91
C GLY A 55 11.65 -6.19 -6.03
N TYR A 56 12.55 -6.39 -7.00
CA TYR A 56 13.23 -7.67 -7.18
C TYR A 56 14.64 -7.51 -7.76
N SER A 57 15.42 -8.57 -7.67
CA SER A 57 16.71 -8.73 -8.32
C SER A 57 16.82 -10.12 -8.93
N VAL A 58 17.48 -10.22 -10.09
CA VAL A 58 17.69 -11.48 -10.81
C VAL A 58 19.17 -11.83 -10.78
N LYS A 59 19.47 -13.07 -10.41
CA LYS A 59 20.83 -13.64 -10.42
C LYS A 59 21.07 -14.37 -11.73
N LYS A 60 22.22 -14.10 -12.36
CA LYS A 60 22.67 -14.77 -13.58
C LYS A 60 24.04 -15.42 -13.38
N THR A 61 24.28 -16.53 -14.06
CA THR A 61 25.58 -17.22 -14.21
C THR A 61 25.70 -17.64 -15.66
N ASP A 62 26.77 -17.23 -16.36
CA ASP A 62 26.98 -17.50 -17.79
C ASP A 62 25.74 -17.16 -18.65
N ASP A 63 25.19 -15.95 -18.45
CA ASP A 63 23.94 -15.45 -19.06
C ASP A 63 22.67 -16.26 -18.79
N LYS A 64 22.76 -17.32 -17.98
CA LYS A 64 21.61 -18.09 -17.52
C LYS A 64 21.05 -17.52 -16.23
N VAL A 65 19.73 -17.25 -16.18
CA VAL A 65 19.06 -16.91 -14.92
C VAL A 65 19.08 -18.13 -13.98
N THR A 66 19.71 -17.97 -12.81
CA THR A 66 19.89 -19.04 -11.82
C THR A 66 19.12 -18.79 -10.52
N GLY A 67 18.59 -17.58 -10.33
CA GLY A 67 17.82 -17.24 -9.14
C GLY A 67 17.21 -15.85 -9.23
N PHE A 68 16.34 -15.53 -8.29
CA PHE A 68 15.83 -14.18 -8.08
C PHE A 68 15.52 -13.98 -6.60
N LYS A 69 15.44 -12.73 -6.17
CA LYS A 69 14.97 -12.32 -4.84
C LYS A 69 13.92 -11.24 -5.01
N THR A 70 12.92 -11.23 -4.14
CA THR A 70 11.86 -10.21 -4.13
C THR A 70 11.77 -9.55 -2.76
N ASN A 71 11.27 -8.31 -2.76
CA ASN A 71 10.82 -7.59 -1.59
C ASN A 71 9.39 -7.11 -1.89
N VAL A 72 8.43 -7.58 -1.11
CA VAL A 72 7.00 -7.30 -1.30
C VAL A 72 6.42 -6.89 0.04
N LYS A 73 5.89 -5.67 0.14
CA LYS A 73 5.41 -5.10 1.40
C LYS A 73 4.11 -4.34 1.20
N ALA A 74 3.19 -4.44 2.16
CA ALA A 74 2.06 -3.54 2.26
C ALA A 74 2.50 -2.26 2.98
N HIS A 75 2.29 -1.10 2.34
CA HIS A 75 2.60 0.19 2.93
C HIS A 75 1.36 1.07 3.01
N PHE A 76 1.24 1.78 4.13
CA PHE A 76 0.38 2.93 4.33
C PHE A 76 1.19 4.21 4.13
N TYR A 77 0.56 5.26 3.58
CA TYR A 77 1.20 6.53 3.22
C TYR A 77 0.59 7.68 4.05
N PRO A 78 1.12 7.97 5.26
CA PRO A 78 0.58 9.01 6.15
C PRO A 78 0.30 10.35 5.50
N ASP A 79 1.23 10.84 4.67
CA ASP A 79 1.15 12.18 4.06
C ASP A 79 0.15 12.24 2.89
N LYS A 80 -0.37 11.08 2.45
CA LYS A 80 -1.41 10.95 1.42
C LYS A 80 -2.75 10.49 2.00
N SER A 81 -2.78 10.09 3.26
CA SER A 81 -3.98 9.72 4.00
C SER A 81 -4.45 10.90 4.83
N TRP A 82 -5.73 11.23 4.76
CA TRP A 82 -6.27 12.45 5.37
C TRP A 82 -7.68 12.22 5.91
N TYR A 83 -8.14 13.12 6.76
CA TYR A 83 -9.51 13.12 7.27
C TYR A 83 -10.00 14.54 7.61
N LYS A 84 -11.32 14.70 7.65
CA LYS A 84 -12.02 15.91 8.09
C LYS A 84 -12.46 15.74 9.54
N PRO A 85 -11.81 16.40 10.52
CA PRO A 85 -12.05 16.15 11.94
C PRO A 85 -13.52 16.25 12.37
N GLU A 86 -14.29 17.12 11.73
CA GLU A 86 -15.71 17.36 11.99
C GLU A 86 -16.66 16.32 11.37
N LYS A 87 -16.17 15.45 10.49
CA LYS A 87 -16.97 14.43 9.77
C LYS A 87 -16.63 12.98 10.14
N VAL A 88 -15.64 12.75 11.01
CA VAL A 88 -15.18 11.40 11.35
C VAL A 88 -15.69 10.91 12.70
N ASN A 89 -15.75 9.58 12.82
CA ASN A 89 -16.05 8.85 14.05
C ASN A 89 -15.31 7.50 14.04
N ASP A 90 -15.53 6.68 15.07
CA ASP A 90 -14.86 5.37 15.19
C ASP A 90 -15.25 4.38 14.08
N THR A 91 -16.49 4.44 13.57
CA THR A 91 -16.94 3.59 12.45
C THR A 91 -16.18 3.90 11.18
N ILE A 92 -15.98 5.18 10.87
CA ILE A 92 -15.18 5.63 9.73
C ILE A 92 -13.72 5.24 9.95
N LEU A 93 -13.17 5.37 11.16
CA LEU A 93 -11.79 4.92 11.42
C LEU A 93 -11.63 3.41 11.19
N MET A 94 -12.62 2.61 11.61
CA MET A 94 -12.64 1.18 11.34
C MET A 94 -12.71 0.87 9.83
N HIS A 95 -13.35 1.75 9.06
CA HIS A 95 -13.45 1.61 7.60
C HIS A 95 -12.10 1.85 6.95
N GLU A 96 -11.49 2.98 7.30
CA GLU A 96 -10.18 3.39 6.83
C GLU A 96 -9.08 2.38 7.20
N ARG A 97 -9.12 1.82 8.41
CA ARG A 97 -8.20 0.75 8.83
C ARG A 97 -8.28 -0.48 7.92
N LEU A 98 -9.48 -0.88 7.52
CA LEU A 98 -9.66 -2.13 6.77
C LEU A 98 -9.04 -2.06 5.37
N HIS A 99 -8.98 -0.88 4.74
CA HIS A 99 -8.26 -0.69 3.48
C HIS A 99 -6.78 -1.10 3.58
N PHE A 100 -6.14 -0.84 4.72
CA PHE A 100 -4.76 -1.25 4.93
C PHE A 100 -4.62 -2.77 5.10
N ASP A 101 -5.57 -3.41 5.78
CA ASP A 101 -5.60 -4.87 5.91
C ASP A 101 -5.91 -5.57 4.57
N ILE A 102 -6.78 -5.00 3.73
CA ILE A 102 -7.01 -5.45 2.35
C ILE A 102 -5.73 -5.36 1.53
N THR A 103 -4.95 -4.29 1.71
CA THR A 103 -3.63 -4.14 1.06
C THR A 103 -2.67 -5.27 1.48
N GLU A 104 -2.64 -5.62 2.76
CA GLU A 104 -1.85 -6.76 3.24
C GLU A 104 -2.35 -8.09 2.67
N TRP A 105 -3.66 -8.32 2.63
CA TRP A 105 -4.24 -9.53 2.03
C TRP A 105 -3.72 -9.75 0.61
N HIS A 106 -3.79 -8.72 -0.24
CA HIS A 106 -3.27 -8.80 -1.62
C HIS A 106 -1.73 -8.89 -1.69
N THR A 107 -1.03 -8.31 -0.72
CA THR A 107 0.43 -8.46 -0.60
C THR A 107 0.81 -9.91 -0.32
N ARG A 108 0.11 -10.60 0.60
CA ARG A 108 0.31 -12.03 0.88
C ARG A 108 -0.02 -12.91 -0.32
N LEU A 109 -1.11 -12.61 -1.05
CA LEU A 109 -1.45 -13.30 -2.30
C LEU A 109 -0.33 -13.16 -3.36
N LEU A 110 0.27 -11.97 -3.48
CA LEU A 110 1.40 -11.77 -4.39
C LEU A 110 2.62 -12.59 -3.97
N ARG A 111 2.98 -12.58 -2.69
CA ARG A 111 4.07 -13.39 -2.15
C ARG A 111 3.84 -14.89 -2.39
N GLN A 112 2.61 -15.37 -2.20
CA GLN A 112 2.22 -16.75 -2.52
C GLN A 112 2.47 -17.10 -3.99
N LYS A 113 2.01 -16.24 -4.93
CA LYS A 113 2.20 -16.47 -6.37
C LYS A 113 3.68 -16.44 -6.75
N ILE A 114 4.46 -15.53 -6.17
CA ILE A 114 5.90 -15.43 -6.40
C ILE A 114 6.63 -16.67 -5.88
N ALA A 115 6.24 -17.20 -4.71
CA ALA A 115 6.86 -18.38 -4.11
C ALA A 115 6.73 -19.65 -4.99
N ALA A 116 5.76 -19.69 -5.90
CA ALA A 116 5.57 -20.77 -6.87
C ALA A 116 6.43 -20.60 -8.14
N LEU A 117 7.04 -19.43 -8.38
CA LEU A 117 7.87 -19.19 -9.55
C LEU A 117 9.22 -19.91 -9.44
N LYS A 118 9.74 -20.30 -10.61
CA LYS A 118 11.08 -20.86 -10.76
C LYS A 118 11.95 -19.88 -11.54
N PRO A 119 13.29 -19.89 -11.34
CA PRO A 119 14.19 -19.10 -12.16
C PRO A 119 14.00 -19.43 -13.64
N SER A 120 13.75 -18.39 -14.43
CA SER A 120 13.52 -18.47 -15.88
C SER A 120 14.14 -17.23 -16.53
N GLN A 121 14.45 -17.29 -17.82
CA GLN A 121 14.92 -16.10 -18.54
C GLN A 121 13.87 -14.97 -18.57
N ASN A 122 12.59 -15.33 -18.41
CA ASN A 122 11.47 -14.40 -18.42
C ASN A 122 11.01 -13.99 -17.01
N VAL A 123 11.73 -14.40 -15.96
CA VAL A 123 11.25 -14.24 -14.58
C VAL A 123 10.96 -12.78 -14.21
N SER A 124 11.74 -11.83 -14.75
CA SER A 124 11.44 -10.39 -14.58
C SER A 124 10.07 -10.02 -15.14
N LEU A 125 9.74 -10.47 -16.37
CA LEU A 125 8.43 -10.20 -16.98
C LEU A 125 7.29 -10.89 -16.21
N GLU A 126 7.52 -12.11 -15.73
CA GLU A 126 6.55 -12.85 -14.90
C GLU A 126 6.27 -12.10 -13.59
N LEU A 127 7.32 -11.60 -12.93
CA LEU A 127 7.24 -10.82 -11.70
C LEU A 127 6.49 -9.50 -11.89
N GLU A 128 6.80 -8.73 -12.93
CA GLU A 128 6.10 -7.47 -13.26
C GLU A 128 4.62 -7.70 -13.58
N LYS A 129 4.32 -8.78 -14.31
CA LYS A 129 2.94 -9.16 -14.63
C LYS A 129 2.18 -9.51 -13.35
N LEU A 130 2.75 -10.32 -12.47
CA LEU A 130 2.12 -10.66 -11.19
C LEU A 130 1.85 -9.42 -10.34
N TYR A 131 2.82 -8.51 -10.23
CA TYR A 131 2.65 -7.27 -9.49
C TYR A 131 1.55 -6.37 -10.09
N THR A 132 1.56 -6.18 -11.42
CA THR A 132 0.56 -5.35 -12.12
C THR A 132 -0.84 -5.91 -11.94
N THR A 133 -1.01 -7.22 -12.15
CA THR A 133 -2.29 -7.90 -11.93
C THR A 133 -2.73 -7.78 -10.47
N MET A 134 -1.86 -8.01 -9.49
CA MET A 134 -2.24 -7.91 -8.09
C MET A 134 -2.62 -6.48 -7.69
N SER A 135 -1.90 -5.48 -8.18
CA SER A 135 -2.21 -4.07 -7.92
C SER A 135 -3.58 -3.68 -8.49
N GLN A 136 -3.94 -4.22 -9.65
CA GLN A 136 -5.28 -4.06 -10.22
C GLN A 136 -6.35 -4.75 -9.36
N THR A 137 -6.15 -6.01 -8.97
CA THR A 137 -7.12 -6.75 -8.14
C THR A 137 -7.28 -6.13 -6.75
N LEU A 138 -6.21 -5.59 -6.16
CA LEU A 138 -6.29 -4.82 -4.92
C LEU A 138 -7.21 -3.61 -5.10
N ARG A 139 -7.01 -2.82 -6.15
CA ARG A 139 -7.87 -1.66 -6.45
C ARG A 139 -9.34 -2.05 -6.62
N GLU A 140 -9.60 -3.11 -7.39
CA GLU A 140 -10.96 -3.64 -7.59
C GLU A 140 -11.60 -4.08 -6.26
N THR A 141 -10.82 -4.71 -5.38
CA THR A 141 -11.29 -5.16 -4.06
C THR A 141 -11.57 -4.01 -3.11
N GLN A 142 -10.72 -2.98 -3.06
CA GLN A 142 -10.98 -1.78 -2.27
C GLN A 142 -12.23 -1.04 -2.75
N ASN A 143 -12.42 -0.91 -4.07
CA ASN A 143 -13.61 -0.31 -4.64
C ASN A 143 -14.88 -1.11 -4.31
N ALA A 144 -14.81 -2.44 -4.35
CA ALA A 144 -15.92 -3.30 -3.96
C ALA A 144 -16.26 -3.14 -2.48
N TYR A 145 -15.25 -3.10 -1.60
CA TYR A 145 -15.44 -2.85 -0.18
C TYR A 145 -16.09 -1.50 0.09
N ASP A 146 -15.62 -0.42 -0.55
CA ASP A 146 -16.22 0.90 -0.43
C ASP A 146 -17.69 0.91 -0.87
N ALA A 147 -18.01 0.27 -2.01
CA ALA A 147 -19.37 0.22 -2.53
C ALA A 147 -20.32 -0.61 -1.64
N GLU A 148 -19.89 -1.80 -1.22
CA GLU A 148 -20.72 -2.75 -0.45
C GLU A 148 -20.96 -2.29 0.99
N SER A 149 -19.96 -1.65 1.62
CA SER A 149 -20.10 -1.03 2.94
C SER A 149 -20.77 0.35 2.90
N ASP A 150 -21.18 0.81 1.71
CA ASP A 150 -21.77 2.13 1.48
C ASP A 150 -20.87 3.26 2.05
N HIS A 151 -19.56 3.16 1.83
CA HIS A 151 -18.53 4.03 2.41
C HIS A 151 -18.69 4.18 3.94
N SER A 152 -18.65 3.06 4.67
CA SER A 152 -18.85 2.92 6.13
C SER A 152 -20.27 3.11 6.68
N ARG A 153 -21.25 3.48 5.83
CA ARG A 153 -22.64 3.68 6.30
C ARG A 153 -23.37 2.37 6.56
N ASN A 154 -22.98 1.29 5.88
CA ASN A 154 -23.51 -0.05 6.13
C ASN A 154 -22.59 -0.83 7.07
N ILE A 155 -22.90 -0.74 8.37
CA ILE A 155 -22.11 -1.36 9.45
C ILE A 155 -22.10 -2.90 9.36
N GLU A 156 -23.21 -3.50 8.90
CA GLU A 156 -23.30 -4.95 8.78
C GLU A 156 -22.34 -5.48 7.71
N GLU A 157 -22.36 -4.87 6.52
CA GLU A 157 -21.45 -5.25 5.44
C GLU A 157 -19.99 -4.96 5.80
N GLN A 158 -19.71 -3.85 6.48
CA GLN A 158 -18.37 -3.56 6.99
C GLN A 158 -17.86 -4.66 7.93
N PHE A 159 -18.72 -5.17 8.82
CA PHE A 159 -18.35 -6.26 9.72
C PHE A 159 -18.15 -7.60 8.98
N LEU A 160 -18.95 -7.88 7.95
CA LEU A 160 -18.75 -9.05 7.09
C LEU A 160 -17.42 -8.99 6.34
N TRP A 161 -17.06 -7.82 5.82
CA TRP A 161 -15.75 -7.58 5.21
C TRP A 161 -14.60 -7.75 6.20
N GLN A 162 -14.72 -7.23 7.42
CA GLN A 162 -13.71 -7.43 8.47
C GLN A 162 -13.46 -8.91 8.75
N LYS A 163 -14.53 -9.71 8.88
CA LYS A 163 -14.42 -11.16 9.06
C LYS A 163 -13.77 -11.85 7.87
N LYS A 164 -14.17 -11.47 6.65
CA LYS A 164 -13.62 -12.01 5.40
C LYS A 164 -12.11 -11.75 5.31
N VAL A 165 -11.70 -10.49 5.48
CA VAL A 165 -10.28 -10.09 5.42
C VAL A 165 -9.47 -10.81 6.50
N ALA A 166 -9.97 -10.89 7.74
CA ALA A 166 -9.29 -11.61 8.80
C ALA A 166 -9.13 -13.11 8.49
N ALA A 167 -10.15 -13.75 7.90
CA ALA A 167 -10.07 -15.14 7.48
C ALA A 167 -9.04 -15.35 6.37
N GLU A 168 -9.03 -14.48 5.36
CA GLU A 168 -8.09 -14.53 4.24
C GLU A 168 -6.63 -14.26 4.66
N LEU A 169 -6.41 -13.30 5.57
CA LEU A 169 -5.08 -13.10 6.15
C LEU A 169 -4.59 -14.35 6.85
N LYS A 170 -5.47 -15.02 7.62
CA LYS A 170 -5.15 -16.26 8.33
C LYS A 170 -4.86 -17.44 7.38
N THR A 171 -5.60 -17.59 6.28
CA THR A 171 -5.31 -18.66 5.30
C THR A 171 -3.95 -18.46 4.62
N LEU A 172 -3.48 -17.22 4.57
CA LEU A 172 -2.22 -16.82 3.95
C LEU A 172 -1.10 -16.55 4.96
N GLU A 173 -1.21 -17.03 6.21
CA GLU A 173 -0.23 -16.74 7.27
C GLU A 173 1.21 -17.16 6.91
N ALA A 174 1.37 -18.21 6.10
CA ALA A 174 2.67 -18.63 5.59
C ALA A 174 3.37 -17.60 4.66
N PHE A 175 2.65 -16.56 4.23
CA PHE A 175 3.12 -15.52 3.31
C PHE A 175 3.07 -14.10 3.92
N LYS A 176 2.95 -14.01 5.25
CA LYS A 176 3.05 -12.75 6.00
C LYS A 176 4.43 -12.08 5.86
#